data_AF-A0A963BXA4-F1
#
_entry.id   AF-A0A963BXA4-F1
#
_cell.length_a   1.000
_cell.length_b   1.000
_cell.length_c   1.000
_cell.angle_alpha   90.00
_cell.angle_beta   90.00
_cell.angle_gamma   90.00
#
_symmetry.space_group_name_H-M   'P 1'
#
loop_
_entity.id
_entity.type
_entity.pdbx_description
1 polymer ?
#
loop_
_entity_poly.entity_id
_entity_poly.type
_entity_poly.pdbx_seq_one_letter_code
_entity_poly.pdbx_strand_id
1 'polypeptide(L)'
;MTADARQLWTDLLRLESPWVVSRFETSPALKRHDIWVEFEGRRGWFGLMRRSNSPVEQASWRHVNFGDWQTHVHVTLPRGSDLSRHGWAGDRDLPLSKALSGQIFGLLRAGCSLQTVCDALNVPMSEVWRFRFFIDSGRWASEDQAMDATAPRSAGAPGGEALPGADDPVWLSILEGRLQLEIRALGLKLLLTRLRGQLDVIVDPEVRQLKAGEFYRYFVKNRHQLSHELDQIKAA
;
A
#
# COMPACT_ATOMS: atom_id res chain seq x y z
N MET A 1 -31.17 -1.10 -9.98
CA MET A 1 -30.59 -1.90 -8.88
C MET A 1 -31.68 -2.81 -8.36
N THR A 2 -31.48 -4.13 -8.38
CA THR A 2 -32.32 -5.04 -7.58
C THR A 2 -31.97 -4.81 -6.10
N ALA A 3 -32.97 -4.76 -5.22
CA ALA A 3 -32.77 -4.54 -3.79
C ALA A 3 -31.78 -5.55 -3.18
N ASP A 4 -31.79 -6.78 -3.71
CA ASP A 4 -30.99 -7.91 -3.25
C ASP A 4 -29.47 -7.68 -3.41
N ALA A 5 -29.04 -7.10 -4.54
CA ALA A 5 -27.61 -6.86 -4.77
C ALA A 5 -27.05 -5.78 -3.83
N ARG A 6 -27.88 -4.77 -3.51
CA ARG A 6 -27.50 -3.73 -2.55
C ARG A 6 -27.36 -4.30 -1.14
N GLN A 7 -28.30 -5.16 -0.74
CA GLN A 7 -28.26 -5.81 0.57
C GLN A 7 -27.04 -6.72 0.69
N LEU A 8 -26.78 -7.54 -0.33
CA LEU A 8 -25.61 -8.42 -0.38
C LEU A 8 -24.30 -7.66 -0.12
N TRP A 9 -24.05 -6.55 -0.83
CA TRP A 9 -22.82 -5.78 -0.64
C TRP A 9 -22.77 -5.03 0.68
N THR A 10 -23.92 -4.61 1.21
CA THR A 10 -24.02 -4.03 2.55
C THR A 10 -23.56 -5.05 3.59
N ASP A 11 -24.00 -6.30 3.47
CA ASP A 11 -23.65 -7.39 4.38
C ASP A 11 -22.19 -7.83 4.22
N LEU A 12 -21.72 -8.00 2.97
CA LEU A 12 -20.34 -8.43 2.68
C LEU A 12 -19.30 -7.40 3.14
N LEU A 13 -19.55 -6.12 2.89
CA LEU A 13 -18.66 -5.04 3.34
C LEU A 13 -18.86 -4.71 4.83
N ARG A 14 -19.88 -5.29 5.49
CA ARG A 14 -20.28 -4.96 6.86
C ARG A 14 -20.46 -3.45 7.03
N LEU A 15 -21.21 -2.84 6.10
CA LEU A 15 -21.51 -1.41 6.19
C LEU A 15 -22.44 -1.17 7.38
N GLU A 16 -22.01 -0.30 8.28
CA GLU A 16 -22.83 0.18 9.36
C GLU A 16 -23.39 1.55 9.00
N SER A 17 -24.59 1.86 9.51
CA SER A 17 -25.12 3.23 9.42
C SER A 17 -24.08 4.22 9.94
N PRO A 18 -23.83 5.34 9.24
CA PRO A 18 -24.63 5.92 8.14
C PRO A 18 -24.17 5.56 6.72
N TRP A 19 -23.33 4.54 6.55
CA TRP A 19 -22.77 4.19 5.24
C TRP A 19 -23.70 3.30 4.44
N VAL A 20 -23.91 3.65 3.17
CA VAL A 20 -24.81 2.90 2.29
C VAL A 20 -24.17 2.69 0.92
N VAL A 21 -24.42 1.54 0.31
CA VAL A 21 -24.09 1.30 -1.09
C VAL A 21 -25.01 2.16 -1.96
N SER A 22 -24.46 3.15 -2.65
CA SER A 22 -25.21 4.05 -3.53
C SER A 22 -25.30 3.50 -4.96
N ARG A 23 -24.20 2.91 -5.44
CA ARG A 23 -24.07 2.36 -6.80
C ARG A 23 -23.25 1.08 -6.77
N PHE A 24 -23.55 0.20 -7.71
CA PHE A 24 -22.81 -1.03 -7.95
C PHE A 24 -22.70 -1.27 -9.45
N GLU A 25 -21.51 -1.61 -9.91
CA GLU A 25 -21.22 -2.00 -11.29
C GLU A 25 -20.42 -3.29 -11.31
N THR A 26 -20.69 -4.11 -12.31
CA THR A 26 -19.93 -5.32 -12.58
C THR A 26 -19.44 -5.24 -14.01
N SER A 27 -18.12 -5.40 -14.17
CA SER A 27 -17.46 -5.46 -15.46
C SER A 27 -16.98 -6.88 -15.73
N PRO A 28 -17.70 -7.67 -16.54
CA PRO A 28 -17.30 -9.03 -16.88
C PRO A 28 -15.98 -9.10 -17.64
N ALA A 29 -15.72 -8.11 -18.50
CA ALA A 29 -14.48 -8.02 -19.27
C ALA A 29 -13.25 -7.90 -18.37
N LEU A 30 -13.37 -7.16 -17.26
CA LEU A 30 -12.29 -6.94 -16.30
C LEU A 30 -12.33 -7.90 -15.10
N LYS A 31 -13.34 -8.78 -15.02
CA LYS A 31 -13.65 -9.58 -13.82
C LYS A 31 -13.63 -8.74 -12.55
N ARG A 32 -14.33 -7.61 -12.58
CA ARG A 32 -14.29 -6.59 -11.53
C ARG A 32 -15.67 -6.16 -11.07
N HIS A 33 -15.81 -5.99 -9.76
CA HIS A 33 -16.93 -5.35 -9.09
C HIS A 33 -16.49 -3.97 -8.59
N ASP A 34 -17.25 -2.95 -8.93
CA ASP A 34 -17.08 -1.59 -8.43
C ASP A 34 -18.28 -1.22 -7.56
N ILE A 35 -17.99 -0.85 -6.31
CA ILE A 35 -18.99 -0.58 -5.30
C ILE A 35 -18.78 0.85 -4.81
N TRP A 36 -19.81 1.69 -4.93
CA TRP A 36 -19.77 3.05 -4.42
C TRP A 36 -20.49 3.10 -3.09
N VAL A 37 -19.79 3.59 -2.07
CA VAL A 37 -20.29 3.79 -0.73
C VAL A 37 -20.38 5.29 -0.46
N GLU A 38 -21.53 5.72 0.02
CA GLU A 38 -21.81 7.11 0.34
C GLU A 38 -22.24 7.26 1.80
N PHE A 39 -21.97 8.44 2.34
CA PHE A 39 -22.47 8.84 3.64
C PHE A 39 -23.94 9.25 3.51
N GLU A 40 -24.85 8.46 4.09
CA GLU A 40 -26.24 8.86 4.22
C GLU A 40 -26.33 9.95 5.30
N GLY A 41 -26.45 11.21 4.87
CA GLY A 41 -26.60 12.34 5.77
C GLY A 41 -27.72 12.08 6.79
N ARG A 42 -27.44 12.29 8.08
CA ARG A 42 -28.43 12.12 9.16
C ARG A 42 -29.73 12.82 8.75
N ARG A 43 -30.82 12.06 8.57
CA ARG A 43 -32.16 12.65 8.49
C ARG A 43 -32.39 13.42 9.79
N GLY A 44 -32.48 14.74 9.69
CA GLY A 44 -32.82 15.57 10.84
C GLY A 44 -34.20 15.17 11.36
N TRP A 45 -34.41 15.33 12.67
CA TRP A 45 -35.67 15.01 13.38
C TRP A 45 -36.95 15.68 12.83
N PHE A 46 -36.82 16.55 11.81
CA PHE A 46 -37.91 17.19 11.08
C PHE A 46 -37.81 17.03 9.57
N GLY A 47 -37.39 15.87 9.05
CA GLY A 47 -37.55 15.51 7.63
C GLY A 47 -36.82 16.40 6.59
N LEU A 48 -36.17 17.49 7.01
CA LEU A 48 -35.36 18.33 6.14
C LEU A 48 -34.00 17.68 5.94
N MET A 49 -33.76 17.24 4.71
CA MET A 49 -32.45 16.82 4.23
C MET A 49 -31.55 18.06 4.20
N ARG A 50 -30.75 18.28 5.26
CA ARG A 50 -29.77 19.35 5.29
C ARG A 50 -28.62 18.96 4.35
N ARG A 51 -28.68 19.41 3.09
CA ARG A 51 -27.55 19.31 2.16
C ARG A 51 -26.37 20.05 2.78
N SER A 52 -25.43 19.31 3.38
CA SER A 52 -24.18 19.91 3.84
C SER A 52 -23.37 20.25 2.58
N ASN A 53 -23.07 21.54 2.37
CA ASN A 53 -22.20 22.00 1.29
C ASN A 53 -20.71 21.76 1.63
N SER A 54 -20.43 20.68 2.38
CA SER A 54 -19.09 20.37 2.87
C SER A 54 -18.24 19.90 1.69
N PRO A 55 -16.96 20.28 1.63
CA PRO A 55 -16.06 19.78 0.61
C PRO A 55 -16.04 18.25 0.67
N VAL A 56 -16.32 17.65 -0.48
CA VAL A 56 -16.41 16.21 -0.65
C VAL A 56 -15.05 15.69 -1.09
N GLU A 57 -14.66 14.55 -0.55
CA GLU A 57 -13.44 13.83 -0.91
C GLU A 57 -13.80 12.47 -1.47
N GLN A 58 -13.04 12.08 -2.50
CA GLN A 58 -13.15 10.77 -3.13
C GLN A 58 -11.94 9.94 -2.75
N ALA A 59 -12.18 8.71 -2.34
CA ALA A 59 -11.17 7.71 -2.08
C ALA A 59 -11.56 6.39 -2.73
N SER A 60 -10.58 5.62 -3.18
CA SER A 60 -10.83 4.30 -3.77
C SER A 60 -9.82 3.30 -3.27
N TRP A 61 -10.31 2.10 -2.98
CA TRP A 61 -9.51 1.00 -2.46
C TRP A 61 -9.85 -0.29 -3.16
N ARG A 62 -8.84 -1.11 -3.37
CA ARG A 62 -9.00 -2.53 -3.66
C ARG A 62 -9.37 -3.27 -2.38
N HIS A 63 -10.46 -4.03 -2.45
CA HIS A 63 -10.97 -4.85 -1.38
C HIS A 63 -10.73 -6.34 -1.64
N VAL A 64 -11.04 -7.16 -0.64
CA VAL A 64 -10.99 -8.62 -0.76
C VAL A 64 -11.85 -9.06 -1.96
N ASN A 65 -11.30 -9.97 -2.76
CA ASN A 65 -11.99 -10.49 -3.95
C ASN A 65 -13.29 -11.20 -3.56
N PHE A 66 -14.25 -11.18 -4.47
CA PHE A 66 -15.45 -12.00 -4.39
C PHE A 66 -15.31 -13.18 -5.37
N GLY A 67 -14.92 -14.34 -4.86
CA GLY A 67 -14.45 -15.44 -5.70
C GLY A 67 -13.24 -15.00 -6.53
N ASP A 68 -13.27 -15.25 -7.84
CA ASP A 68 -12.20 -14.86 -8.76
C ASP A 68 -12.28 -13.40 -9.24
N TRP A 69 -13.24 -12.63 -8.73
CA TRP A 69 -13.51 -11.26 -9.18
C TRP A 69 -12.90 -10.25 -8.22
N GLN A 70 -12.21 -9.25 -8.78
CA GLN A 70 -11.64 -8.16 -8.03
C GLN A 70 -12.74 -7.23 -7.51
N THR A 71 -12.64 -6.81 -6.26
CA THR A 71 -13.60 -5.90 -5.66
C THR A 71 -12.94 -4.54 -5.42
N HIS A 72 -13.53 -3.47 -5.92
CA HIS A 72 -13.10 -2.10 -5.68
C HIS A 72 -14.20 -1.33 -4.95
N VAL A 73 -13.82 -0.64 -3.89
CA VAL A 73 -14.71 0.21 -3.10
C VAL A 73 -14.33 1.66 -3.34
N HIS A 74 -15.27 2.45 -3.81
CA HIS A 74 -15.16 3.89 -4.06
C HIS A 74 -16.02 4.61 -3.04
N VAL A 75 -15.47 5.66 -2.43
CA VAL A 75 -16.15 6.35 -1.33
C VAL A 75 -16.16 7.83 -1.61
N THR A 76 -17.33 8.41 -1.40
CA THR A 76 -17.54 9.85 -1.47
C THR A 76 -17.95 10.32 -0.08
N LEU A 77 -17.07 11.07 0.60
CA LEU A 77 -17.25 11.45 2.00
C LEU A 77 -17.03 12.95 2.24
N PRO A 78 -17.69 13.55 3.25
CA PRO A 78 -17.28 14.84 3.77
C PRO A 78 -15.84 14.78 4.29
N ARG A 79 -15.02 15.79 3.97
CA ARG A 79 -13.63 15.87 4.47
C ARG A 79 -13.57 15.69 5.99
N GLY A 80 -12.65 14.85 6.45
CA GLY A 80 -12.42 14.58 7.87
C GLY A 80 -13.35 13.53 8.49
N SER A 81 -14.13 12.80 7.69
CA SER A 81 -14.88 11.65 8.20
C SER A 81 -13.91 10.55 8.66
N ASP A 82 -14.15 10.03 9.87
CA ASP A 82 -13.34 8.95 10.43
C ASP A 82 -13.74 7.60 9.82
N LEU A 83 -12.77 6.96 9.18
CA LEU A 83 -12.89 5.63 8.57
C LEU A 83 -12.03 4.59 9.29
N SER A 84 -11.46 4.93 10.46
CA SER A 84 -10.54 4.08 11.23
C SER A 84 -11.12 2.69 11.50
N ARG A 85 -12.40 2.62 11.87
CA ARG A 85 -13.09 1.39 12.32
C ARG A 85 -13.63 0.51 11.19
N HIS A 86 -13.59 1.00 9.95
CA HIS A 86 -14.23 0.34 8.82
C HIS A 86 -13.22 -0.50 8.05
N GLY A 87 -13.33 -1.82 8.15
CA GLY A 87 -12.42 -2.76 7.45
C GLY A 87 -12.47 -2.65 5.92
N TRP A 88 -13.60 -2.21 5.37
CA TRP A 88 -13.78 -1.95 3.94
C TRP A 88 -13.08 -0.67 3.48
N ALA A 89 -12.77 0.26 4.38
CA ALA A 89 -12.03 1.48 4.09
C ALA A 89 -10.54 1.28 4.35
N GLY A 90 -9.71 1.77 3.44
CA GLY A 90 -8.24 1.70 3.54
C GLY A 90 -7.63 2.93 4.18
N ASP A 91 -6.30 2.89 4.30
CA ASP A 91 -5.51 4.12 4.49
C ASP A 91 -5.56 4.94 3.18
N ARG A 92 -5.50 6.27 3.27
CA ARG A 92 -5.49 7.15 2.09
C ARG A 92 -4.21 7.04 1.29
N ASP A 93 -3.12 6.65 1.95
CA ASP A 93 -1.81 6.51 1.31
C ASP A 93 -1.61 5.13 0.65
N LEU A 94 -2.58 4.21 0.83
CA LEU A 94 -2.54 2.87 0.28
C LEU A 94 -3.75 2.61 -0.63
N PRO A 95 -3.55 1.92 -1.76
CA PRO A 95 -4.65 1.55 -2.64
C PRO A 95 -5.46 0.34 -2.10
N LEU A 96 -5.24 -0.09 -0.86
CA LEU A 96 -5.77 -1.31 -0.28
C LEU A 96 -6.71 -1.00 0.88
N SER A 97 -7.84 -1.71 0.95
CA SER A 97 -8.70 -1.70 2.13
C SER A 97 -8.00 -2.37 3.32
N LYS A 98 -8.39 -2.01 4.55
CA LYS A 98 -7.83 -2.62 5.77
C LYS A 98 -8.04 -4.12 5.84
N ALA A 99 -9.19 -4.63 5.38
CA ALA A 99 -9.46 -6.06 5.36
C ALA A 99 -8.44 -6.82 4.49
N LEU A 100 -8.15 -6.30 3.28
CA LEU A 100 -7.17 -6.90 2.38
C LEU A 100 -5.74 -6.76 2.93
N SER A 101 -5.40 -5.57 3.44
CA SER A 101 -4.13 -5.34 4.14
C SER A 101 -3.93 -6.28 5.33
N GLY A 102 -4.97 -6.56 6.11
CA GLY A 102 -4.96 -7.51 7.21
C GLY A 102 -4.67 -8.94 6.75
N GLN A 103 -5.27 -9.38 5.64
CA GLN A 103 -4.96 -10.70 5.06
C GLN A 103 -3.53 -10.79 4.55
N ILE A 104 -3.05 -9.77 3.82
CA ILE A 104 -1.66 -9.70 3.36
C ILE A 104 -0.70 -9.77 4.56
N PHE A 105 -0.94 -8.94 5.58
CA PHE A 105 -0.12 -8.93 6.79
C PHE A 105 -0.13 -10.27 7.52
N GLY A 106 -1.29 -10.92 7.64
CA GLY A 106 -1.41 -12.25 8.24
C GLY A 106 -0.56 -13.31 7.53
N LEU A 107 -0.59 -13.33 6.19
CA LEU A 107 0.22 -14.25 5.38
C LEU A 107 1.73 -13.94 5.50
N LEU A 108 2.11 -12.66 5.46
CA LEU A 108 3.52 -12.28 5.63
C LEU A 108 4.04 -12.65 7.02
N ARG A 109 3.22 -12.48 8.07
CA ARG A 109 3.55 -12.90 9.44
C ARG A 109 3.68 -14.42 9.56
N ALA A 110 2.90 -15.17 8.80
CA ALA A 110 3.02 -16.62 8.69
C ALA A 110 4.27 -17.09 7.91
N GLY A 111 5.09 -16.17 7.39
CA GLY A 111 6.30 -16.47 6.64
C GLY A 111 6.07 -16.77 5.16
N CYS A 112 4.86 -16.52 4.63
CA CYS A 112 4.60 -16.68 3.21
C CYS A 112 5.44 -15.71 2.39
N SER A 113 5.94 -16.19 1.24
CA SER A 113 6.64 -15.33 0.28
C SER A 113 5.71 -14.30 -0.33
N LEU A 114 6.25 -13.17 -0.80
CA LEU A 114 5.45 -12.15 -1.51
C LEU A 114 4.73 -12.73 -2.74
N GLN A 115 5.37 -13.69 -3.43
CA GLN A 115 4.75 -14.36 -4.57
C GLN A 115 3.53 -15.19 -4.15
N THR A 116 3.64 -15.95 -3.06
CA THR A 116 2.53 -16.71 -2.48
C THR A 116 1.36 -15.80 -2.11
N VAL A 117 1.63 -14.61 -1.57
CA VAL A 117 0.60 -13.62 -1.26
C VAL A 117 -0.09 -13.12 -2.53
N CYS A 118 0.68 -12.81 -3.57
CA CYS A 118 0.14 -12.36 -4.86
C CYS A 118 -0.78 -13.41 -5.46
N ASP A 119 -0.35 -14.67 -5.48
CA ASP A 119 -1.09 -15.78 -6.06
C ASP A 119 -2.36 -16.09 -5.25
N ALA A 120 -2.25 -16.13 -3.93
CA ALA A 120 -3.37 -16.47 -3.04
C ALA A 120 -4.46 -15.40 -3.01
N LEU A 121 -4.09 -14.12 -3.09
CA LEU A 121 -5.02 -12.99 -3.00
C LEU A 121 -5.31 -12.34 -4.37
N ASN A 122 -4.69 -12.85 -5.45
CA ASN A 122 -4.72 -12.27 -6.79
C ASN A 122 -4.35 -10.77 -6.81
N VAL A 123 -3.45 -10.35 -5.92
CA VAL A 123 -3.02 -8.94 -5.78
C VAL A 123 -1.73 -8.73 -6.59
N PRO A 124 -1.63 -7.64 -7.38
CA PRO A 124 -0.41 -7.28 -8.08
C PRO A 124 0.78 -7.18 -7.15
N MET A 125 1.93 -7.65 -7.62
CA MET A 125 3.19 -7.59 -6.88
C MET A 125 3.54 -6.17 -6.42
N SER A 126 3.23 -5.14 -7.22
CA SER A 126 3.45 -3.73 -6.86
C SER A 126 2.67 -3.30 -5.62
N GLU A 127 1.41 -3.73 -5.48
CA GLU A 127 0.56 -3.41 -4.33
C GLU A 127 1.05 -4.12 -3.05
N VAL A 128 1.44 -5.40 -3.14
CA VAL A 128 1.99 -6.14 -2.01
C VAL A 128 3.32 -5.54 -1.55
N TRP A 129 4.16 -5.10 -2.50
CA TRP A 129 5.41 -4.40 -2.19
C TRP A 129 5.20 -3.04 -1.53
N ARG A 130 4.31 -2.21 -2.08
CA ARG A 130 3.98 -0.90 -1.49
C ARG A 130 3.47 -1.06 -0.07
N PHE A 131 2.63 -2.06 0.16
CA PHE A 131 2.15 -2.38 1.50
C PHE A 131 3.28 -2.86 2.43
N ARG A 132 4.15 -3.76 1.96
CA ARG A 132 5.30 -4.22 2.73
C ARG A 132 6.21 -3.06 3.14
N PHE A 133 6.51 -2.16 2.20
CA PHE A 133 7.29 -0.96 2.45
C PHE A 133 6.63 -0.04 3.48
N PHE A 134 5.31 0.14 3.37
CA PHE A 134 4.53 0.94 4.33
C PHE A 134 4.60 0.35 5.76
N ILE A 135 4.59 -0.98 5.89
CA ILE A 135 4.82 -1.69 7.17
C ILE A 135 6.25 -1.47 7.67
N ASP A 136 7.25 -1.68 6.80
CA ASP A 136 8.67 -1.57 7.17
C ASP A 136 9.03 -0.13 7.57
N SER A 137 8.31 0.87 7.07
CA SER A 137 8.43 2.29 7.47
C SER A 137 7.81 2.61 8.83
N GLY A 138 7.20 1.63 9.51
CA GLY A 138 6.53 1.82 10.80
C GLY A 138 5.23 2.62 10.74
N ARG A 139 4.69 2.85 9.53
CA ARG A 139 3.48 3.65 9.30
C ARG A 139 2.19 2.84 9.41
N TRP A 140 2.30 1.51 9.39
CA TRP A 140 1.16 0.61 9.54
C TRP A 140 0.86 0.32 11.01
N ALA A 141 -0.25 0.85 11.52
CA ALA A 141 -0.83 0.45 12.80
C ALA A 141 -2.02 -0.47 12.55
N SER A 142 -1.85 -1.77 12.82
CA SER A 142 -3.00 -2.67 12.94
C SER A 142 -3.70 -2.38 14.27
N GLU A 143 -5.04 -2.33 14.30
CA GLU A 143 -5.80 -2.19 15.56
C GLU A 143 -5.43 -3.30 16.57
N ASP A 144 -5.04 -4.49 16.09
CA ASP A 144 -4.51 -5.59 16.92
C ASP A 144 -3.21 -5.25 17.66
N GLN A 145 -2.41 -4.26 17.19
CA GLN A 145 -1.19 -3.81 17.89
C GLN A 145 -1.48 -2.73 18.96
N ALA A 146 -2.65 -2.10 18.96
CA ALA A 146 -3.00 -1.10 19.96
C ALA A 146 -3.21 -1.73 21.36
N MET A 147 -3.59 -3.02 21.42
CA MET A 147 -3.68 -3.76 22.69
C MET A 147 -2.33 -4.20 23.26
N ASP A 148 -1.28 -4.30 22.43
CA ASP A 148 0.06 -4.74 22.86
C ASP A 148 1.03 -3.55 23.11
N ALA A 149 0.61 -2.32 22.79
CA ALA A 149 1.43 -1.12 22.85
C ALA A 149 1.52 -0.44 24.24
N THR A 150 1.29 -1.18 25.34
CA THR A 150 1.50 -0.65 26.72
C THR A 150 2.90 -0.96 27.27
N ALA A 151 3.88 -1.24 26.41
CA ALA A 151 5.29 -1.33 26.81
C ALA A 151 5.97 0.05 26.68
N PRO A 152 6.73 0.52 27.69
CA PRO A 152 7.33 1.85 27.65
C PRO A 152 8.39 1.91 26.55
N ARG A 153 8.20 2.83 25.60
CA ARG A 153 9.23 3.18 24.62
C ARG A 153 10.34 3.95 25.31
N SER A 154 11.47 3.29 25.49
CA SER A 154 12.73 3.91 25.89
C SER A 154 13.13 4.96 24.86
N ALA A 155 13.16 6.22 25.30
CA ALA A 155 13.78 7.30 24.58
C ALA A 155 15.32 7.23 24.71
N GLY A 156 16.02 7.45 23.61
CA GLY A 156 17.47 7.64 23.52
C GLY A 156 17.99 7.11 22.18
N ALA A 157 18.79 7.79 21.36
CA ALA A 157 19.41 9.11 21.37
C ALA A 157 19.82 9.39 19.89
N PRO A 158 20.23 10.62 19.52
CA PRO A 158 20.53 11.00 18.13
C PRO A 158 21.97 10.65 17.71
N GLY A 159 22.17 10.30 16.44
CA GLY A 159 23.48 10.23 15.78
C GLY A 159 23.76 8.91 15.05
N GLY A 160 23.65 8.91 13.71
CA GLY A 160 24.12 7.82 12.86
C GLY A 160 23.83 8.09 11.38
N GLU A 161 24.85 8.54 10.64
CA GLU A 161 24.99 8.65 9.18
C GLU A 161 23.76 8.29 8.33
N ALA A 162 23.06 9.31 7.83
CA ALA A 162 21.84 9.13 7.04
C ALA A 162 22.16 8.66 5.60
N LEU A 163 21.84 7.41 5.26
CA LEU A 163 21.67 7.01 3.86
C LEU A 163 20.50 7.78 3.22
N PRO A 164 20.54 8.06 1.90
CA PRO A 164 19.36 8.49 1.17
C PRO A 164 18.21 7.49 1.36
N GLY A 165 16.99 7.99 1.51
CA GLY A 165 15.80 7.17 1.69
C GLY A 165 15.59 6.17 0.54
N ALA A 166 14.85 5.10 0.77
CA ALA A 166 14.59 4.09 -0.26
C ALA A 166 13.89 4.64 -1.52
N ASP A 167 13.13 5.73 -1.36
CA ASP A 167 12.41 6.43 -2.43
C ASP A 167 13.26 7.48 -3.16
N ASP A 168 14.54 7.63 -2.78
CA ASP A 168 15.42 8.62 -3.36
C ASP A 168 15.75 8.28 -4.84
N PRO A 169 15.60 9.23 -5.79
CA PRO A 169 15.89 9.00 -7.20
C PRO A 169 17.35 8.65 -7.48
N VAL A 170 18.27 8.83 -6.52
CA VAL A 170 19.67 8.41 -6.63
C VAL A 170 19.78 6.91 -6.95
N TRP A 171 18.94 6.07 -6.35
CA TRP A 171 18.98 4.62 -6.53
C TRP A 171 18.60 4.21 -7.96
N LEU A 172 17.57 4.83 -8.54
CA LEU A 172 17.21 4.65 -9.95
C LEU A 172 18.28 5.21 -10.88
N SER A 173 18.87 6.35 -10.54
CA SER A 173 19.91 6.99 -11.35
C SER A 173 21.18 6.15 -11.43
N ILE A 174 21.55 5.45 -10.36
CA ILE A 174 22.65 4.47 -10.34
C ILE A 174 22.30 3.27 -11.22
N LEU A 175 21.09 2.72 -11.07
CA LEU A 175 20.65 1.56 -11.83
C LEU A 175 20.59 1.85 -13.33
N GLU A 176 20.07 3.01 -13.74
CA GLU A 176 20.01 3.46 -15.15
C GLU A 176 21.38 3.89 -15.71
N GLY A 177 22.43 3.93 -14.87
CA GLY A 177 23.78 4.31 -15.30
C GLY A 177 23.99 5.80 -15.50
N ARG A 178 23.03 6.63 -15.07
CA ARG A 178 23.17 8.10 -14.99
C ARG A 178 24.17 8.50 -13.93
N LEU A 179 24.29 7.70 -12.85
CA LEU A 179 25.30 7.84 -11.82
C LEU A 179 26.24 6.62 -11.84
N GLN A 180 27.54 6.85 -12.00
CA GLN A 180 28.54 5.77 -12.01
C GLN A 180 29.16 5.62 -10.63
N LEU A 181 29.10 4.41 -10.08
CA LEU A 181 29.74 4.05 -8.83
C LEU A 181 31.01 3.25 -9.09
N GLU A 182 32.08 3.57 -8.38
CA GLU A 182 33.26 2.72 -8.29
C GLU A 182 33.00 1.56 -7.34
N ILE A 183 32.60 0.43 -7.93
CA ILE A 183 32.23 -0.78 -7.18
C ILE A 183 33.47 -1.62 -6.93
N ARG A 184 33.76 -1.92 -5.67
CA ARG A 184 34.83 -2.82 -5.24
C ARG A 184 34.28 -4.19 -4.86
N ALA A 185 33.05 -4.25 -4.36
CA ALA A 185 32.39 -5.50 -4.03
C ALA A 185 31.90 -6.28 -5.27
N LEU A 186 32.42 -7.50 -5.48
CA LEU A 186 32.01 -8.38 -6.58
C LEU A 186 30.51 -8.71 -6.53
N GLY A 187 29.96 -8.94 -5.34
CA GLY A 187 28.54 -9.22 -5.14
C GLY A 187 27.63 -8.06 -5.59
N LEU A 188 28.07 -6.82 -5.37
CA LEU A 188 27.36 -5.63 -5.84
C LEU A 188 27.45 -5.48 -7.36
N LYS A 189 28.60 -5.79 -7.98
CA LYS A 189 28.73 -5.80 -9.45
C LYS A 189 27.76 -6.78 -10.10
N LEU A 190 27.68 -8.02 -9.59
CA LEU A 190 26.79 -9.04 -10.15
C LEU A 190 25.32 -8.66 -10.00
N LEU A 191 24.93 -8.13 -8.83
CA LEU A 191 23.59 -7.62 -8.60
C LEU A 191 23.27 -6.46 -9.55
N LEU A 192 24.18 -5.50 -9.70
CA LEU A 192 23.98 -4.34 -10.58
C LEU A 192 23.83 -4.76 -12.05
N THR A 193 24.68 -5.66 -12.55
CA THR A 193 24.58 -6.18 -13.93
C THR A 193 23.25 -6.89 -14.15
N ARG A 194 22.80 -7.69 -13.18
CA ARG A 194 21.50 -8.38 -13.25
C ARG A 194 20.33 -7.39 -13.24
N LEU A 195 20.35 -6.40 -12.36
CA LEU A 195 19.26 -5.41 -12.24
C LEU A 195 19.18 -4.51 -13.47
N ARG A 196 20.33 -4.11 -14.04
CA ARG A 196 20.39 -3.36 -15.30
C ARG A 196 19.78 -4.13 -16.47
N GLY A 197 20.18 -5.38 -16.67
CA GLY A 197 19.61 -6.20 -17.74
C GLY A 197 18.11 -6.43 -17.61
N GLN A 198 17.57 -6.40 -16.38
CA GLN A 198 16.12 -6.43 -16.15
C GLN A 198 15.45 -5.11 -16.48
N LEU A 199 16.07 -3.97 -16.11
CA LEU A 199 15.54 -2.63 -16.40
C LEU A 199 15.52 -2.28 -17.88
N ASP A 200 16.42 -2.86 -18.68
CA ASP A 200 16.43 -2.67 -20.14
C ASP A 200 15.15 -3.23 -20.80
N VAL A 201 14.55 -4.27 -20.22
CA VAL A 201 13.32 -4.90 -20.72
C VAL A 201 12.07 -4.29 -20.08
N ILE A 202 12.19 -3.80 -18.85
CA ILE A 202 11.07 -3.26 -18.06
C ILE A 202 10.82 -1.81 -18.45
N VAL A 203 9.65 -1.56 -19.06
CA VAL A 203 9.20 -0.19 -19.43
C VAL A 203 8.40 0.48 -18.31
N ASP A 204 7.77 -0.31 -17.44
CA ASP A 204 6.89 0.18 -16.38
C ASP A 204 7.68 0.92 -15.27
N PRO A 205 7.43 2.23 -15.06
CA PRO A 205 8.14 3.05 -14.07
C PRO A 205 7.96 2.54 -12.64
N GLU A 206 6.82 1.93 -12.29
CA GLU A 206 6.61 1.38 -10.95
C GLU A 206 7.51 0.17 -10.72
N VAL A 207 7.65 -0.70 -11.73
CA VAL A 207 8.52 -1.88 -11.67
C VAL A 207 10.00 -1.49 -11.62
N ARG A 208 10.38 -0.38 -12.27
CA ARG A 208 11.73 0.18 -12.14
C ARG A 208 12.01 0.62 -10.71
N GLN A 209 11.05 1.30 -10.07
CA GLN A 209 11.19 1.75 -8.68
C GLN A 209 11.26 0.57 -7.69
N LEU A 210 10.59 -0.57 -7.99
CA LEU A 210 10.75 -1.82 -7.24
C LEU A 210 12.19 -2.37 -7.29
N LYS A 211 12.86 -2.24 -8.44
CA LYS A 211 14.27 -2.68 -8.60
C LYS A 211 15.23 -1.77 -7.84
N ALA A 212 14.95 -0.47 -7.77
CA ALA A 212 15.67 0.46 -6.89
C ALA A 212 15.50 0.10 -5.40
N GLY A 213 14.30 -0.30 -4.97
CA GLY A 213 14.08 -0.79 -3.60
C GLY A 213 14.79 -2.12 -3.28
N GLU A 214 14.94 -3.03 -4.26
CA GLU A 214 15.77 -4.24 -4.14
C GLU A 214 17.25 -3.88 -3.95
N PHE A 215 17.74 -2.92 -4.72
CA PHE A 215 19.10 -2.42 -4.65
C PHE A 215 19.40 -1.74 -3.31
N TYR A 216 18.51 -0.85 -2.84
CA TYR A 216 18.61 -0.20 -1.52
C TYR A 216 18.71 -1.23 -0.38
N ARG A 217 17.86 -2.27 -0.36
CA ARG A 217 17.88 -3.30 0.68
C ARG A 217 19.19 -4.09 0.71
N TYR A 218 19.81 -4.29 -0.46
CA TYR A 218 21.13 -4.92 -0.52
C TYR A 218 22.20 -4.04 0.15
N PHE A 219 22.14 -2.72 -0.03
CA PHE A 219 23.04 -1.78 0.65
C PHE A 219 22.84 -1.76 2.15
N VAL A 220 21.59 -1.70 2.63
CA VAL A 220 21.29 -1.74 4.07
C VAL A 220 21.80 -3.04 4.71
N LYS A 221 21.56 -4.18 4.06
CA LYS A 221 21.98 -5.49 4.56
C LYS A 221 23.50 -5.67 4.59
N ASN A 222 24.21 -5.11 3.60
CA ASN A 222 25.66 -5.29 3.45
C ASN A 222 26.45 -4.02 3.80
N ARG A 223 25.89 -3.11 4.58
CA ARG A 223 26.47 -1.78 4.89
C ARG A 223 27.92 -1.82 5.36
N HIS A 224 28.29 -2.86 6.12
CA HIS A 224 29.64 -3.02 6.67
C HIS A 224 30.67 -3.40 5.60
N GLN A 225 30.25 -4.00 4.49
CA GLN A 225 31.12 -4.43 3.39
C GLN A 225 31.13 -3.43 2.22
N LEU A 226 30.23 -2.44 2.24
CA LEU A 226 30.00 -1.48 1.15
C LEU A 226 30.27 -0.03 1.60
N SER A 227 31.13 0.17 2.61
CA SER A 227 31.41 1.51 3.14
C SER A 227 31.92 2.48 2.07
N HIS A 228 32.80 2.02 1.19
CA HIS A 228 33.35 2.81 0.09
C HIS A 228 32.30 3.24 -0.94
N GLU A 229 31.34 2.36 -1.25
CA GLU A 229 30.25 2.64 -2.17
C GLU A 229 29.18 3.54 -1.52
N LEU A 230 28.94 3.35 -0.22
CA LEU A 230 28.04 4.21 0.55
C LEU A 230 28.53 5.66 0.64
N ASP A 231 29.83 5.85 0.80
CA ASP A 231 30.41 7.20 0.88
C ASP A 231 30.32 7.95 -0.47
N GLN A 232 30.41 7.24 -1.60
CA GLN A 232 30.17 7.83 -2.93
C GLN A 232 28.71 8.24 -3.12
N ILE A 233 27.76 7.46 -2.61
CA ILE A 233 26.32 7.77 -2.71
C ILE A 233 25.96 8.97 -1.83
N LYS A 234 26.63 9.16 -0.68
CA LYS A 234 26.45 10.34 0.18
C LYS A 234 27.03 11.62 -0.43
N ALA A 235 28.04 11.50 -1.30
CA ALA A 235 28.74 12.62 -1.92
C ALA A 235 28.15 13.05 -3.29
N ALA A 236 27.17 12.30 -3.79
CA ALA A 236 26.46 12.51 -5.05
C ALA A 236 25.23 13.39 -4.89
#